data_AF-A0A182JAY4-F1
#
_entry.id   AF-A0A182JAY4-F1
#
_cell.length_a   1.000
_cell.length_b   1.000
_cell.length_c   1.000
_cell.angle_alpha   90.00
_cell.angle_beta   90.00
_cell.angle_gamma   90.00
#
_symmetry.space_group_name_H-M   'P 1'
#
loop_
_entity.id
_entity.type
_entity.pdbx_description
1 polymer ?
#
loop_
_entity_poly.entity_id
_entity_poly.type
_entity_poly.pdbx_seq_one_letter_code
_entity_poly.pdbx_strand_id
1 'polypeptide(L)'
;MYLFLTRIEPDVTSDEIANMVRKLLGTTDVVVFNLTPRERDPSTLSFISFKVGVSASLRDTALSSDTWPQDLHFREFTDRRPYPRLNLRPNFRLHPTPPESPNNVAIGDPSDGYLPPPSPFTDYATRLQTPGIFQHGY
;
A
#
# COMPACT_ATOMS: atom_id res chain seq x y z
N MET A 1 3.97 11.61 21.60
CA MET A 1 5.18 11.60 20.74
C MET A 1 5.37 10.19 20.17
N TYR A 2 6.10 10.04 19.06
CA TYR A 2 6.49 8.74 18.51
C TYR A 2 8.01 8.56 18.47
N LEU A 3 8.45 7.36 18.82
CA LEU A 3 9.81 6.85 18.69
C LEU A 3 9.85 5.80 17.60
N PHE A 4 10.99 5.73 16.93
CA PHE A 4 11.31 4.67 15.99
C PHE A 4 12.42 3.80 16.59
N LEU A 5 12.10 2.54 16.89
CA LEU A 5 13.05 1.55 17.39
C LEU A 5 13.40 0.57 16.26
N THR A 6 14.67 0.26 16.06
CA THR A 6 15.16 -0.63 15.00
C THR A 6 16.30 -1.52 15.49
N ARG A 7 16.75 -2.47 14.66
CA ARG A 7 17.67 -3.56 15.02
C ARG A 7 17.11 -4.48 16.11
N ILE A 8 15.82 -4.76 16.05
CA ILE A 8 15.17 -5.70 16.95
C ILE A 8 15.08 -7.05 16.26
N GLU A 9 15.30 -8.15 16.98
CA GLU A 9 15.18 -9.50 16.43
C GLU A 9 13.76 -9.79 15.91
N PRO A 10 13.62 -10.54 14.81
CA PRO A 10 12.33 -10.78 14.16
C PRO A 10 11.32 -11.56 15.02
N ASP A 11 11.80 -12.36 15.97
CA ASP A 11 10.96 -13.12 16.91
C ASP A 11 10.33 -12.25 18.00
N VAL A 12 10.82 -11.02 18.20
CA VAL A 12 10.33 -10.13 19.25
C VAL A 12 8.95 -9.59 18.91
N THR A 13 8.04 -9.72 19.86
CA THR A 13 6.65 -9.30 19.71
C THR A 13 6.44 -7.84 20.12
N SER A 14 5.33 -7.26 19.65
CA SER A 14 4.94 -5.89 20.06
C SER A 14 4.67 -5.78 21.56
N ASP A 15 4.24 -6.85 22.23
CA ASP A 15 4.00 -6.85 23.67
C ASP A 15 5.29 -6.80 24.47
N GLU A 16 6.32 -7.54 24.05
CA GLU A 16 7.65 -7.48 24.68
C GLU A 16 8.26 -6.09 24.57
N ILE A 17 8.15 -5.45 23.39
CA ILE A 17 8.56 -4.06 23.21
C ILE A 17 7.75 -3.12 24.09
N ALA A 18 6.43 -3.30 24.20
CA ALA A 18 5.61 -2.48 25.08
C ALA A 18 6.06 -2.64 26.53
N ASN A 19 6.28 -3.86 27.00
CA ASN A 19 6.77 -4.16 28.35
C ASN A 19 8.15 -3.54 28.63
N MET A 20 9.07 -3.63 27.68
CA MET A 20 10.39 -3.01 27.79
C MET A 20 10.27 -1.49 27.95
N VAL A 21 9.51 -0.83 27.07
CA VAL A 21 9.32 0.63 27.09
C VAL A 21 8.64 1.08 28.39
N ARG A 22 7.60 0.35 28.83
CA ARG A 22 6.91 0.63 30.10
C ARG A 22 7.85 0.59 31.29
N LYS A 23 8.73 -0.43 31.35
CA LYS A 23 9.72 -0.59 32.43
C LYS A 23 10.78 0.49 32.42
N LEU A 24 11.32 0.84 31.25
CA LEU A 24 12.41 1.81 31.12
C LEU A 24 11.95 3.26 31.33
N LEU A 25 10.73 3.60 30.88
CA LEU A 25 10.19 4.96 31.00
C LEU A 25 9.27 5.16 32.21
N GLY A 26 8.95 4.09 32.95
CA GLY A 26 8.05 4.16 34.12
C GLY A 26 6.63 4.60 33.77
N THR A 27 6.11 4.19 32.61
CA THR A 27 4.78 4.60 32.12
C THR A 27 3.93 3.40 31.72
N THR A 28 2.61 3.56 31.73
CA THR A 28 1.64 2.54 31.29
C THR A 28 1.12 2.81 29.88
N ASP A 29 1.12 4.08 29.46
CA ASP A 29 0.53 4.56 28.21
C ASP A 29 1.50 4.41 27.05
N VAL A 30 1.69 3.17 26.61
CA VAL A 30 2.56 2.81 25.48
C VAL A 30 1.74 2.16 24.38
N VAL A 31 1.90 2.66 23.16
CA VAL A 31 1.28 2.09 21.95
C VAL A 31 2.37 1.62 21.00
N VAL A 32 2.36 0.35 20.59
CA VAL A 32 3.42 -0.21 19.74
C VAL A 32 2.83 -0.66 18.40
N PHE A 33 3.48 -0.28 17.31
CA PHE A 33 3.15 -0.72 15.96
C PHE A 33 4.37 -1.42 15.34
N ASN A 34 4.19 -2.67 14.92
CA ASN A 34 5.19 -3.37 14.11
C ASN A 34 5.20 -2.76 12.69
N LEU A 35 6.38 -2.38 12.20
CA LEU A 35 6.57 -1.78 10.88
C LEU A 35 6.99 -2.80 9.81
N THR A 36 6.95 -4.08 10.14
CA THR A 36 7.24 -5.17 9.21
C THR A 36 6.17 -5.27 8.13
N PRO A 37 6.54 -5.41 6.83
CA PRO A 37 5.57 -5.62 5.77
C PRO A 37 4.74 -6.88 6.00
N ARG A 38 3.42 -6.78 5.85
CA ARG A 38 2.47 -7.89 6.10
C ARG A 38 2.75 -9.13 5.25
N GLU A 39 3.35 -8.96 4.08
CA GLU A 39 3.64 -10.03 3.11
C GLU A 39 5.03 -10.65 3.28
N ARG A 40 5.85 -10.18 4.22
CA ARG A 40 7.15 -10.78 4.51
C ARG A 40 7.09 -11.65 5.74
N ASP A 41 7.66 -12.85 5.61
CA ASP A 41 7.91 -13.71 6.74
C ASP A 41 8.97 -13.08 7.66
N PRO A 42 8.69 -12.91 8.97
CA PRO A 42 9.61 -12.26 9.90
C PRO A 42 10.96 -13.00 9.97
N SER A 43 10.98 -14.32 9.82
CA SER A 43 12.19 -15.15 9.87
C SER A 43 13.16 -14.88 8.71
N THR A 44 12.71 -14.18 7.66
CA THR A 44 13.57 -13.78 6.52
C THR A 44 14.25 -12.44 6.73
N LEU A 45 13.93 -11.73 7.81
CA LEU A 45 14.44 -10.40 8.11
C LEU A 45 15.57 -10.48 9.13
N SER A 46 16.69 -9.80 8.85
CA SER A 46 17.78 -9.68 9.83
C SER A 46 17.39 -8.85 11.06
N PHE A 47 16.38 -7.98 10.91
CA PHE A 47 15.84 -7.16 11.97
C PHE A 47 14.46 -6.63 11.57
N ILE A 48 13.65 -6.35 12.58
CA ILE A 48 12.38 -5.65 12.47
C ILE A 48 12.47 -4.28 13.15
N SER A 49 11.46 -3.46 12.91
CA SER A 49 11.38 -2.11 13.46
C SER A 49 9.99 -1.83 13.99
N PHE A 50 9.92 -1.01 15.04
CA PHE A 50 8.69 -0.65 15.71
C PHE A 50 8.53 0.86 15.79
N LYS A 51 7.29 1.32 15.64
CA LYS A 51 6.87 2.67 15.97
C LYS A 51 6.22 2.62 17.35
N VAL A 52 6.77 3.38 18.30
CA VAL A 52 6.31 3.39 19.69
C VAL A 52 5.76 4.75 20.03
N GLY A 53 4.49 4.83 20.40
CA GLY A 53 3.83 6.00 20.94
C GLY A 53 4.00 6.08 22.45
N VAL A 54 4.50 7.22 22.93
CA VAL A 54 4.66 7.53 24.36
C VAL A 54 4.21 8.97 24.65
N SER A 55 3.97 9.29 25.92
CA SER A 55 3.66 10.66 26.34
C SER A 55 4.76 11.64 25.93
N ALA A 56 4.37 12.83 25.48
CA ALA A 56 5.33 13.87 25.08
C ALA A 56 6.17 14.38 26.27
N SER A 57 5.65 14.27 27.50
CA SER A 57 6.39 14.65 28.72
C SER A 57 7.60 13.76 29.01
N LEU A 58 7.67 12.58 28.39
CA LEU A 58 8.77 11.63 28.54
C LEU A 58 9.80 11.74 27.41
N ARG A 59 9.70 12.77 26.56
CA ARG A 59 10.55 12.95 25.37
C ARG A 59 12.03 12.95 25.70
N ASP A 60 12.46 13.76 26.67
CA ASP A 60 13.87 13.91 27.01
C ASP A 60 14.47 12.59 27.52
N THR A 61 13.76 11.89 28.41
CA THR A 61 14.14 10.55 28.86
C THR A 61 14.16 9.54 27.72
N ALA A 62 13.14 9.56 26.86
CA ALA A 62 13.03 8.63 25.75
C ALA A 62 14.04 8.86 24.62
N LEU A 63 14.62 10.06 24.52
CA LEU A 63 15.68 10.40 23.59
C LEU A 63 17.08 10.32 24.22
N SER A 64 17.17 9.94 25.49
CA SER A 64 18.45 9.66 26.15
C SER A 64 18.97 8.27 25.77
N SER A 65 20.26 8.19 25.47
CA SER A 65 20.95 6.91 25.19
C SER A 65 21.02 6.00 26.41
N ASP A 66 21.04 6.55 27.61
CA ASP A 66 21.13 5.77 28.86
C ASP A 66 19.83 5.01 29.18
N THR A 67 18.73 5.38 28.52
CA THR A 67 17.42 4.73 28.72
C THR A 67 17.34 3.39 28.01
N TRP A 68 18.09 3.19 26.93
CA TRP A 68 17.95 2.04 26.03
C TRP A 68 19.13 1.08 26.14
N PRO A 69 18.95 -0.23 25.86
CA PRO A 69 20.06 -1.17 25.78
C PRO A 69 21.06 -0.77 24.69
N GLN A 70 22.35 -1.09 24.88
CA GLN A 70 23.45 -0.62 24.00
C GLN A 70 23.30 -0.97 22.52
N ASP A 71 22.68 -2.10 22.18
CA ASP A 71 22.52 -2.53 20.78
C ASP A 71 21.22 -2.01 20.12
N LEU A 72 20.38 -1.30 20.88
CA LEU A 72 19.09 -0.83 20.41
C LEU A 72 19.20 0.55 19.77
N HIS A 73 18.80 0.64 18.51
CA HIS A 73 18.82 1.91 17.78
C HIS A 73 17.46 2.61 17.91
N PHE A 74 17.49 3.86 18.36
CA PHE A 74 16.28 4.68 18.54
C PHE A 74 16.44 6.07 17.92
N ARG A 75 15.31 6.66 17.50
CA ARG A 75 15.24 8.07 17.07
C ARG A 75 13.82 8.61 17.24
N GLU A 76 13.70 9.94 17.31
CA GLU A 76 12.40 10.60 17.22
C GLU A 76 11.77 10.35 15.84
N PHE A 77 10.50 9.93 15.83
CA PHE A 77 9.74 9.78 14.60
C PHE A 77 9.14 11.14 14.23
N THR A 78 9.81 11.86 13.32
CA THR A 78 9.25 13.06 12.70
C THR A 78 8.39 12.63 11.51
N ASP A 79 7.09 12.93 11.53
CA ASP A 79 6.25 12.73 10.35
C ASP A 79 6.66 13.73 9.26
N ARG A 80 7.48 13.26 8.32
CA ARG A 80 7.91 14.04 7.16
C ARG A 80 6.89 13.97 6.02
N ARG A 81 5.58 13.88 6.29
CA ARG A 81 4.59 14.20 5.27
C ARG A 81 4.31 15.71 5.34
N PRO A 82 5.05 16.56 4.60
CA PRO A 82 4.44 17.79 4.19
C PRO A 82 3.30 17.41 3.24
N TYR A 83 2.18 18.11 3.38
CA TYR A 83 1.02 18.15 2.50
C TYR A 83 -0.17 17.21 2.81
N PRO A 84 -1.39 17.79 2.87
CA PRO A 84 -2.62 17.01 2.77
C PRO A 84 -2.58 16.25 1.44
N ARG A 85 -3.09 15.02 1.43
CA ARG A 85 -3.28 14.27 0.18
C ARG A 85 -4.27 15.04 -0.69
N LEU A 86 -3.76 15.92 -1.54
CA LEU A 86 -4.49 16.33 -2.73
C LEU A 86 -4.64 15.06 -3.55
N ASN A 87 -5.88 14.58 -3.67
CA ASN A 87 -6.30 13.58 -4.64
C ASN A 87 -6.04 14.10 -6.06
N LEU A 88 -4.77 14.18 -6.48
CA LEU A 88 -4.43 14.42 -7.87
C LEU A 88 -4.57 13.13 -8.65
N ARG A 89 -5.83 12.79 -8.92
CA ARG A 89 -6.21 12.37 -10.26
C ARG A 89 -7.23 13.37 -10.79
N PRO A 90 -6.78 14.35 -11.57
CA PRO A 90 -7.58 14.79 -12.69
C PRO A 90 -6.81 14.53 -13.97
N ASN A 91 -7.42 13.70 -14.80
CA ASN A 91 -7.01 13.43 -16.17
C ASN A 91 -7.24 14.71 -17.01
N PHE A 92 -6.37 15.71 -16.90
CA PHE A 92 -6.33 16.81 -17.86
C PHE A 92 -5.24 16.51 -18.88
N ARG A 93 -5.59 15.64 -19.83
CA ARG A 93 -4.91 15.50 -21.10
C ARG A 93 -5.21 16.77 -21.93
N LEU A 94 -4.56 17.88 -21.60
CA LEU A 94 -4.51 19.04 -22.49
C LEU A 94 -3.49 18.72 -23.59
N HIS A 95 -3.94 18.01 -24.61
CA HIS A 95 -3.29 18.05 -25.91
C HIS A 95 -3.95 19.19 -26.69
N PRO A 96 -3.27 20.30 -26.99
CA PRO A 96 -3.75 21.19 -28.03
C PRO A 96 -3.49 20.49 -29.37
N THR A 97 -4.52 19.90 -29.96
CA THR A 97 -4.47 19.63 -31.41
C THR A 97 -4.53 20.97 -32.13
N PRO A 98 -3.57 21.29 -33.01
CA PRO A 98 -3.68 22.47 -33.85
C PRO A 98 -4.90 22.30 -34.78
N PRO A 99 -5.64 23.39 -35.09
CA PRO A 99 -6.68 23.33 -36.09
C PRO A 99 -6.02 23.20 -37.47
N GLU A 100 -5.94 21.99 -38.00
CA GLU A 100 -5.66 21.83 -39.44
C GLU A 100 -6.94 22.18 -40.21
N SER A 101 -6.81 23.24 -41.00
CA SER A 101 -7.84 23.91 -41.80
C SER A 101 -8.55 23.00 -42.80
N PRO A 102 -9.76 23.40 -43.25
CA PRO A 102 -10.53 22.67 -44.24
C PRO A 102 -10.00 22.89 -45.67
N ASN A 103 -10.34 21.94 -46.54
CA ASN A 103 -10.30 21.95 -48.02
C ASN A 103 -9.11 21.21 -48.66
N ASN A 104 -9.41 20.06 -49.27
CA ASN A 104 -9.53 19.89 -50.73
C ASN A 104 -9.78 18.40 -51.05
N VAL A 105 -11.01 18.06 -51.47
CA VAL A 105 -11.37 17.62 -52.83
C VAL A 105 -10.60 16.39 -53.34
N ALA A 106 -11.34 15.28 -53.36
CA ALA A 106 -11.38 14.16 -54.30
C ALA A 106 -10.13 13.82 -55.13
N ILE A 107 -9.77 12.53 -55.19
CA ILE A 107 -9.77 11.65 -56.40
C ILE A 107 -9.16 10.30 -56.00
N GLY A 108 -9.81 9.19 -56.34
CA GLY A 108 -9.09 7.99 -56.79
C GLY A 108 -9.10 6.74 -55.91
N ASP A 109 -9.97 5.82 -56.31
CA ASP A 109 -9.75 4.38 -56.46
C ASP A 109 -10.06 3.39 -55.30
N PRO A 110 -10.83 2.30 -55.57
CA PRO A 110 -11.35 1.38 -54.57
C PRO A 110 -10.63 0.03 -54.64
N SER A 111 -9.70 -0.29 -53.74
CA SER A 111 -9.25 -1.67 -53.46
C SER A 111 -8.21 -1.67 -52.34
N ASP A 112 -8.64 -1.77 -51.08
CA ASP A 112 -7.94 -2.61 -50.10
C ASP A 112 -8.85 -2.87 -48.90
N GLY A 113 -9.26 -4.12 -48.72
CA GLY A 113 -10.19 -4.56 -47.69
C GLY A 113 -9.55 -4.59 -46.31
N TYR A 114 -9.38 -3.41 -45.70
CA TYR A 114 -9.06 -3.32 -44.28
C TYR A 114 -10.32 -3.57 -43.44
N LEU A 115 -10.48 -4.82 -42.99
CA LEU A 115 -11.42 -5.17 -41.92
C LEU A 115 -10.91 -4.58 -40.59
N PRO A 116 -11.73 -3.84 -39.82
CA PRO A 116 -11.36 -3.47 -38.45
C PRO A 116 -11.29 -4.74 -37.58
N PRO A 117 -10.39 -4.80 -36.58
CA PRO A 117 -10.38 -5.91 -35.64
C PRO A 117 -11.70 -5.95 -34.86
N PRO A 118 -12.26 -7.14 -34.55
CA PRO A 118 -13.48 -7.23 -33.78
C PRO A 118 -13.25 -6.70 -32.36
N SER A 119 -14.10 -5.75 -31.95
CA SER A 119 -14.21 -5.28 -30.58
C SER A 119 -14.48 -6.45 -29.62
N PRO A 120 -13.87 -6.49 -28.42
CA PRO A 120 -14.00 -7.60 -27.46
C PRO A 120 -15.33 -7.62 -26.70
N PHE A 121 -16.39 -7.00 -27.22
CA PHE A 121 -17.65 -6.85 -26.51
C PHE A 121 -18.85 -7.07 -27.43
N THR A 122 -19.04 -8.31 -27.91
CA THR A 122 -20.39 -8.86 -28.10
C THR A 122 -20.39 -10.39 -28.05
N ASP A 123 -21.38 -10.91 -27.32
CA ASP A 123 -22.08 -12.18 -27.53
C ASP A 123 -21.63 -13.47 -26.79
N TYR A 124 -22.26 -13.72 -25.65
CA TYR A 124 -22.79 -15.06 -25.35
C TYR A 124 -24.24 -14.92 -24.91
N ALA A 125 -25.12 -14.66 -25.87
CA ALA A 125 -26.52 -15.03 -25.71
C ALA A 125 -26.90 -15.92 -26.89
N THR A 126 -26.96 -17.24 -26.63
CA THR A 126 -28.08 -18.13 -27.02
C THR A 126 -27.60 -19.57 -27.30
N ARG A 127 -28.41 -20.52 -26.80
CA ARG A 127 -28.39 -22.01 -26.94
C ARG A 127 -27.69 -22.73 -25.79
N LEU A 128 -28.34 -23.61 -25.02
CA LEU A 128 -29.40 -24.57 -25.36
C LEU A 128 -30.42 -24.76 -24.23
N GLN A 129 -31.70 -24.75 -24.60
CA GLN A 129 -32.79 -25.48 -23.95
C GLN A 129 -32.68 -26.97 -24.29
N THR A 130 -32.72 -27.87 -23.30
CA THR A 130 -33.76 -28.93 -23.16
C THR A 130 -33.56 -29.79 -21.89
N PRO A 131 -34.64 -30.41 -21.35
CA PRO A 131 -34.68 -31.06 -20.04
C PRO A 131 -34.35 -32.57 -20.12
N GLY A 132 -33.68 -33.10 -19.10
CA GLY A 132 -33.39 -34.53 -18.93
C GLY A 132 -34.01 -35.08 -17.66
N ILE A 133 -35.13 -35.79 -17.82
CA ILE A 133 -35.71 -36.74 -16.86
C ILE A 133 -34.85 -38.02 -16.85
N PHE A 134 -34.53 -38.60 -15.68
CA PHE A 134 -34.38 -40.05 -15.36
C PHE A 134 -34.10 -40.14 -13.82
N GLN A 135 -35.04 -40.59 -12.98
CA GLN A 135 -35.31 -41.97 -12.49
C GLN A 135 -34.43 -42.47 -11.32
N HIS A 136 -35.13 -42.76 -10.21
CA HIS A 136 -35.01 -43.84 -9.20
C HIS A 136 -33.67 -44.51 -8.81
N GLY A 137 -33.52 -44.70 -7.49
CA GLY A 137 -32.61 -45.63 -6.78
C GLY A 137 -32.01 -44.90 -5.56
N TYR A 138 -32.25 -45.24 -4.29
CA TYR A 138 -32.48 -46.52 -3.61
C TYR A 138 -33.45 -46.36 -2.45
#